data_AF-A0A534XTV7-F1
#
_entry.id   AF-A0A534XTV7-F1
#
_cell.length_a   1.000
_cell.length_b   1.000
_cell.length_c   1.000
_cell.angle_alpha   90.00
_cell.angle_beta   90.00
_cell.angle_gamma   90.00
#
_symmetry.space_group_name_H-M   'P 1'
#
loop_
_entity.id
_entity.type
_entity.pdbx_description
1 polymer ?
#
loop_
_entity_poly.entity_id
_entity_poly.type
_entity_poly.pdbx_seq_one_letter_code
_entity_poly.pdbx_strand_id
1 'polypeptide(L)'
;MSEAVIVPVRPLGLGERVARTLPGILLLATVGLAGKAAEQFLRDYGKAHHVALPNIEYVLWAILFGLVIANTVGVAGIFRPGIATYDFWLKAGIVLLGARFLLGDVLRLGGISLGLVAIELAVAIAIMTFVGKAFHLKPKLTSLLAIGSSICGVSAIIAAKPAIDADDDDATFAIAAILALGAFGLFAYPLIGHWLHMSDRAFGVWAGLAVDNTAEAIAAG
;
A
#
# COMPACT_ATOMS: atom_id res chain seq x y z
N MET A 1 37.43 22.93 -11.35
CA MET A 1 37.72 21.68 -12.09
C MET A 1 38.04 20.61 -11.08
N SER A 2 37.09 19.73 -10.76
CA SER A 2 37.33 18.51 -9.99
C SER A 2 36.69 17.39 -10.80
N GLU A 3 37.53 16.63 -11.51
CA GLU A 3 37.09 15.48 -12.30
C GLU A 3 36.52 14.43 -11.35
N ALA A 4 35.19 14.26 -11.40
CA ALA A 4 34.55 13.09 -10.84
C ALA A 4 35.03 11.89 -11.65
N VAL A 5 35.94 11.12 -11.07
CA VAL A 5 36.37 9.82 -11.59
C VAL A 5 35.14 8.92 -11.62
N ILE A 6 34.51 8.81 -12.79
CA ILE A 6 33.47 7.82 -13.05
C ILE A 6 34.17 6.47 -13.09
N VAL A 7 34.20 5.80 -11.94
CA VAL A 7 34.64 4.41 -11.83
C VAL A 7 33.72 3.57 -12.72
N PRO A 8 34.23 2.85 -13.74
CA PRO A 8 33.39 2.03 -14.59
C PRO A 8 32.75 0.92 -13.75
N VAL A 9 31.43 1.01 -13.56
CA VAL A 9 30.65 -0.04 -12.89
C VAL A 9 30.70 -1.28 -13.79
N ARG A 10 31.54 -2.24 -13.43
CA ARG A 10 31.65 -3.53 -14.14
C ARG A 10 30.26 -4.16 -14.19
N PRO A 11 29.77 -4.61 -15.37
CA PRO A 11 28.48 -5.27 -15.44
C PRO A 11 28.56 -6.56 -14.59
N LEU A 12 27.89 -6.55 -13.43
CA LEU A 12 27.82 -7.70 -12.54
C LEU A 12 27.26 -8.90 -13.28
N GLY A 13 27.95 -10.04 -13.19
CA GLY A 13 27.42 -11.32 -13.65
C GLY A 13 26.14 -11.68 -12.90
N LEU A 14 25.25 -12.43 -13.56
CA LEU A 14 23.93 -12.80 -13.03
C LEU A 14 24.02 -13.40 -11.61
N GLY A 15 25.00 -14.28 -11.37
CA GLY A 15 25.23 -14.90 -10.07
C GLY A 15 25.65 -13.92 -8.96
N GLU A 16 26.45 -12.92 -9.30
CA GLU A 16 26.90 -11.90 -8.33
C GLU A 16 25.78 -10.90 -8.00
N ARG A 17 24.88 -10.62 -8.96
CA ARG A 17 23.64 -9.87 -8.69
C ARG A 17 22.73 -10.63 -7.74
N VAL A 18 22.49 -11.91 -8.00
CA VAL A 18 21.64 -12.77 -7.16
C VAL A 18 22.22 -12.89 -5.75
N ALA A 19 23.53 -13.09 -5.61
CA ALA A 19 24.19 -13.16 -4.31
C ALA A 19 24.07 -11.85 -3.52
N ARG A 20 24.09 -10.69 -4.20
CA ARG A 20 23.94 -9.37 -3.57
C ARG A 20 22.50 -9.04 -3.16
N THR A 21 21.49 -9.57 -3.84
CA THR A 21 20.07 -9.29 -3.52
C THR A 21 19.49 -10.27 -2.49
N LEU A 22 20.00 -11.49 -2.46
CA LEU A 22 19.60 -12.56 -1.52
C LEU A 22 19.46 -12.12 -0.05
N PRO A 23 20.46 -11.46 0.58
CA PRO A 23 20.36 -11.09 1.99
C PRO A 23 19.19 -10.13 2.27
N GLY A 24 18.95 -9.15 1.38
CA GLY A 24 17.82 -8.22 1.55
C GLY A 24 16.47 -8.88 1.31
N ILE A 25 16.36 -9.81 0.36
CA ILE A 25 15.13 -10.58 0.14
C ILE A 25 14.82 -11.48 1.33
N LEU A 26 15.84 -12.13 1.91
CA LEU A 26 15.69 -12.93 3.14
C LEU A 26 15.25 -12.05 4.32
N LEU A 27 15.77 -10.84 4.44
CA LEU A 27 15.32 -9.90 5.47
C LEU A 27 13.83 -9.53 5.27
N LEU A 28 13.41 -9.20 4.05
CA LEU A 28 12.00 -8.92 3.77
C LEU A 28 11.09 -10.12 4.08
N ALA A 29 11.51 -11.32 3.69
CA ALA A 29 10.77 -12.55 3.95
C ALA A 29 10.66 -12.85 5.46
N THR A 30 11.77 -12.69 6.21
CA THR A 30 11.78 -12.92 7.66
C THR A 30 10.90 -11.91 8.40
N VAL A 31 10.93 -10.63 8.04
CA VAL A 31 10.04 -9.61 8.61
C VAL A 31 8.57 -9.92 8.31
N GLY A 32 8.25 -10.32 7.08
CA GLY A 32 6.89 -10.70 6.70
C GLY A 32 6.40 -11.94 7.46
N LEU A 33 7.24 -12.97 7.59
CA LEU A 33 6.92 -14.17 8.37
C LEU A 33 6.77 -13.88 9.86
N ALA A 34 7.61 -13.00 10.40
CA ALA A 34 7.48 -12.52 11.78
C ALA A 34 6.16 -11.78 11.98
N GLY A 35 5.74 -10.94 11.03
CA GLY A 35 4.44 -10.26 11.07
C GLY A 35 3.26 -11.23 11.11
N LYS A 36 3.31 -12.28 10.29
CA LYS A 36 2.30 -13.34 10.28
C LYS A 36 2.29 -14.15 11.58
N ALA A 37 3.47 -14.49 12.11
CA ALA A 37 3.58 -15.19 13.38
C ALA A 37 3.04 -14.35 14.55
N ALA A 38 3.30 -13.04 14.55
CA ALA A 38 2.77 -12.11 15.54
C ALA A 38 1.24 -12.02 15.47
N GLU A 39 0.65 -11.91 14.27
CA GLU A 39 -0.80 -11.95 14.09
C GLU A 39 -1.40 -13.25 14.63
N GLN A 40 -0.83 -14.40 14.28
CA GLN A 40 -1.32 -15.71 14.72
C GLN A 40 -1.25 -15.85 16.25
N PHE A 41 -0.12 -15.47 16.85
CA PHE A 41 0.06 -15.49 18.29
C PHE A 41 -0.98 -14.62 19.00
N LEU A 42 -1.24 -13.41 18.50
CA LEU A 42 -2.22 -12.50 19.09
C LEU A 42 -3.66 -13.04 18.99
N ARG A 43 -4.02 -13.63 17.85
CA ARG A 43 -5.33 -14.27 17.64
C ARG A 43 -5.53 -15.48 18.55
N ASP A 44 -4.51 -16.32 18.70
CA ASP A 44 -4.58 -17.51 19.56
C ASP A 44 -4.63 -17.12 21.04
N TYR A 45 -3.87 -16.09 21.44
CA TYR A 45 -3.93 -15.54 22.79
C TYR A 45 -5.30 -14.92 23.11
N GLY A 46 -5.88 -14.16 22.17
CA GLY A 46 -7.22 -13.59 22.32
C GLY A 46 -8.31 -14.66 22.51
N LYS A 47 -8.23 -15.76 21.73
CA LYS A 47 -9.13 -16.91 21.88
C LYS A 47 -8.96 -17.63 23.21
N ALA A 48 -7.72 -17.85 23.66
CA ALA A 48 -7.43 -18.55 24.91
C ALA A 48 -7.93 -17.78 26.15
N HIS A 49 -7.86 -16.44 26.12
CA HIS A 49 -8.20 -15.60 27.27
C HIS A 49 -9.58 -14.92 27.18
N HIS A 50 -10.39 -15.22 26.14
CA HIS A 50 -11.70 -14.58 25.90
C HIS A 50 -11.65 -13.05 25.90
N VAL A 51 -10.52 -12.48 25.50
CA VAL A 51 -10.32 -11.02 25.42
C VAL A 51 -10.48 -10.60 23.96
N ALA A 52 -11.33 -9.59 23.72
CA ALA A 52 -11.45 -8.98 22.40
C ALA A 52 -10.19 -8.16 22.10
N LEU A 53 -9.18 -8.81 21.54
CA LEU A 53 -7.99 -8.13 21.01
C LEU A 53 -8.28 -7.65 19.57
N PRO A 54 -7.83 -6.44 19.19
CA PRO A 54 -7.98 -5.96 17.84
C PRO A 54 -7.25 -6.89 16.86
N ASN A 55 -7.93 -7.28 15.77
CA ASN A 55 -7.35 -8.13 14.73
C ASN A 55 -6.41 -7.28 13.85
N ILE A 56 -5.16 -7.15 14.29
CA ILE A 56 -4.12 -6.48 13.52
C ILE A 56 -3.62 -7.42 12.44
N GLU A 57 -3.78 -7.02 11.18
CA GLU A 57 -3.37 -7.80 10.01
C GLU A 57 -1.83 -7.83 9.85
N TYR A 58 -1.29 -8.93 9.30
CA TYR A 58 0.15 -9.20 9.24
C TYR A 58 0.97 -8.12 8.52
N VAL A 59 0.41 -7.38 7.55
CA VAL A 59 1.07 -6.26 6.87
C VAL A 59 1.33 -5.14 7.86
N LEU A 60 0.38 -4.81 8.75
CA LEU A 60 0.60 -3.79 9.76
C LEU A 60 1.72 -4.20 10.73
N TRP A 61 1.76 -5.47 11.15
CA TRP A 61 2.88 -6.00 11.94
C TRP A 61 4.22 -5.90 11.19
N ALA A 62 4.24 -6.26 9.90
CA ALA A 62 5.45 -6.16 9.09
C ALA A 62 5.94 -4.71 8.95
N ILE A 63 5.03 -3.74 8.77
CA ILE A 63 5.34 -2.31 8.76
C ILE A 63 5.92 -1.88 10.11
N LEU A 64 5.29 -2.25 11.22
CA LEU A 64 5.77 -1.92 12.57
C LEU A 64 7.17 -2.47 12.83
N PHE A 65 7.43 -3.74 12.48
CA PHE A 65 8.76 -4.33 12.62
C PHE A 65 9.78 -3.64 11.71
N GLY A 66 9.42 -3.35 10.47
CA GLY A 66 10.27 -2.58 9.55
C GLY A 66 10.63 -1.20 10.11
N LEU A 67 9.65 -0.48 10.65
CA LEU A 67 9.83 0.82 11.28
C LEU A 67 10.76 0.75 12.49
N VAL A 68 10.54 -0.22 13.39
CA VAL A 68 11.38 -0.42 14.58
C VAL A 68 12.81 -0.77 14.17
N ILE A 69 13.01 -1.69 13.23
CA ILE A 69 14.35 -2.08 12.75
C ILE A 69 15.06 -0.87 12.13
N ALA A 70 14.37 -0.13 11.26
CA ALA A 70 14.94 1.02 10.57
C ALA A 70 15.36 2.15 11.53
N ASN A 71 14.62 2.36 12.62
CA ASN A 71 14.87 3.43 13.58
C ASN A 71 15.78 3.04 14.76
N THR A 72 16.00 1.75 15.02
CA THR A 72 16.82 1.29 16.17
C THR A 72 18.21 0.84 15.74
N VAL A 73 18.29 -0.24 14.96
CA VAL A 73 19.54 -0.85 14.49
C VAL A 73 19.95 -0.33 13.11
N GLY A 74 19.01 0.25 12.37
CA GLY A 74 19.21 0.68 10.99
C GLY A 74 19.30 -0.50 10.02
N VAL A 75 19.39 -0.17 8.73
CA VAL A 75 19.50 -1.17 7.65
C VAL A 75 20.91 -1.17 7.10
N ALA A 76 21.66 -2.24 7.40
CA ALA A 76 23.03 -2.41 6.90
C ALA A 76 23.07 -2.41 5.36
N GLY A 77 24.17 -1.89 4.80
CA GLY A 77 24.33 -1.72 3.34
C GLY A 77 24.15 -3.01 2.53
N ILE A 78 24.41 -4.17 3.13
CA ILE A 78 24.23 -5.50 2.51
C ILE A 78 22.77 -5.83 2.19
N PHE A 79 21.80 -5.28 2.94
CA PHE A 79 20.37 -5.56 2.74
C PHE A 79 19.72 -4.64 1.70
N ARG A 80 20.30 -3.45 1.48
CA ARG A 80 19.74 -2.42 0.58
C ARG A 80 19.48 -2.92 -0.85
N PRO A 81 20.38 -3.69 -1.50
CA PRO A 81 20.14 -4.16 -2.87
C PRO A 81 18.93 -5.09 -2.97
N GLY A 82 18.71 -5.94 -1.96
CA GLY A 82 17.55 -6.82 -1.92
C GLY A 82 16.26 -6.08 -1.57
N ILE A 83 16.30 -5.13 -0.63
CA ILE A 83 15.13 -4.29 -0.29
C ILE A 83 14.68 -3.47 -1.51
N ALA A 84 15.61 -2.93 -2.29
CA ALA A 84 15.32 -2.18 -3.51
C ALA A 84 14.57 -2.97 -4.60
N THR A 85 14.41 -4.30 -4.44
CA THR A 85 13.57 -5.11 -5.34
C THR A 85 12.08 -4.99 -5.07
N TYR A 86 11.65 -4.20 -4.07
CA TYR A 86 10.24 -4.02 -3.68
C TYR A 86 9.31 -3.69 -4.87
N ASP A 87 9.75 -2.86 -5.81
CA ASP A 87 8.97 -2.45 -6.97
C ASP A 87 8.58 -3.65 -7.85
N PHE A 88 9.51 -4.58 -8.06
CA PHE A 88 9.24 -5.81 -8.81
C PHE A 88 8.21 -6.69 -8.10
N TRP A 89 8.37 -6.91 -6.79
CA TRP A 89 7.47 -7.75 -6.01
C TRP A 89 6.06 -7.15 -5.92
N LEU A 90 5.94 -5.84 -5.75
CA LEU A 90 4.65 -5.14 -5.76
C LEU A 90 3.95 -5.29 -7.12
N LYS A 91 4.66 -5.01 -8.22
CA LYS A 91 4.10 -5.16 -9.58
C LYS A 91 3.68 -6.60 -9.87
N ALA A 92 4.51 -7.58 -9.51
CA ALA A 92 4.18 -8.99 -9.64
C ALA A 92 2.94 -9.36 -8.81
N GLY A 93 2.85 -8.86 -7.58
CA GLY A 93 1.69 -9.04 -6.71
C GLY A 93 0.40 -8.48 -7.30
N ILE A 94 0.44 -7.25 -7.84
CA ILE A 94 -0.72 -6.62 -8.50
C ILE A 94 -1.18 -7.44 -9.71
N VAL A 95 -0.25 -7.90 -10.55
CA VAL A 95 -0.57 -8.73 -11.73
C VAL A 95 -1.19 -10.07 -11.32
N LEU A 96 -0.61 -10.74 -10.32
CA LEU A 96 -1.13 -12.01 -9.81
C LEU A 96 -2.50 -11.84 -9.12
N LEU A 97 -2.69 -10.75 -8.38
CA LEU A 97 -3.97 -10.41 -7.76
C LEU A 97 -5.04 -10.15 -8.81
N GLY A 98 -4.70 -9.41 -9.88
CA GLY A 98 -5.57 -9.24 -11.03
C GLY A 98 -5.93 -10.58 -11.68
N ALA A 99 -4.94 -11.44 -11.95
CA ALA A 99 -5.18 -12.77 -12.51
C ALA A 99 -6.12 -13.62 -11.63
N ARG A 100 -5.95 -13.58 -10.30
CA ARG A 100 -6.85 -14.25 -9.34
C ARG A 100 -8.28 -13.74 -9.46
N PHE A 101 -8.48 -12.42 -9.50
CA PHE A 101 -9.82 -11.83 -9.64
C PHE A 101 -10.48 -12.19 -10.98
N LEU A 102 -9.74 -12.16 -12.09
CA LEU A 102 -10.23 -12.58 -13.41
C LEU A 102 -10.65 -14.06 -13.43
N LEU A 103 -9.89 -14.93 -12.76
CA LEU A 103 -10.11 -16.39 -12.78
C LEU A 103 -11.23 -16.86 -11.82
N GLY A 104 -11.46 -16.17 -10.71
CA GLY A 104 -12.33 -16.69 -9.63
C GLY A 104 -13.50 -15.82 -9.21
N ASP A 105 -13.31 -14.49 -9.19
CA ASP A 105 -14.19 -13.61 -8.42
C ASP A 105 -15.03 -12.68 -9.30
N VAL A 106 -14.47 -12.13 -10.39
CA VAL A 106 -15.16 -11.16 -11.27
C VAL A 106 -16.44 -11.75 -11.88
N LEU A 107 -16.43 -13.03 -12.26
CA LEU A 107 -17.62 -13.72 -12.78
C LEU A 107 -18.70 -13.95 -11.70
N ARG A 108 -18.31 -14.02 -10.43
CA ARG A 108 -19.22 -14.21 -9.28
C ARG A 108 -19.73 -12.90 -8.68
N LEU A 109 -18.95 -11.81 -8.78
CA LEU A 109 -19.32 -10.47 -8.33
C LEU A 109 -20.56 -9.92 -9.06
N GLY A 110 -20.82 -10.39 -10.28
CA GLY A 110 -21.94 -9.96 -11.11
C GLY A 110 -21.75 -8.54 -11.69
N GLY A 111 -22.49 -8.23 -12.76
CA GLY A 111 -22.35 -6.94 -13.46
C GLY A 111 -22.66 -5.71 -12.61
N ILE A 112 -23.49 -5.85 -11.56
CA ILE A 112 -23.86 -4.75 -10.66
C ILE A 112 -22.65 -4.30 -9.84
N SER A 113 -21.89 -5.21 -9.25
CA SER A 113 -20.70 -4.87 -8.43
C SER A 113 -19.61 -4.22 -9.27
N LEU A 114 -19.39 -4.73 -10.49
CA LEU A 114 -18.50 -4.11 -11.48
C LEU A 114 -18.94 -2.68 -11.83
N GLY A 115 -20.24 -2.47 -12.02
CA GLY A 115 -20.81 -1.14 -12.27
C GLY A 115 -20.57 -0.18 -11.09
N LEU A 116 -20.76 -0.64 -9.86
CA LEU A 116 -20.51 0.15 -8.66
C LEU A 116 -19.05 0.56 -8.53
N VAL A 117 -18.12 -0.38 -8.74
CA VAL A 117 -16.67 -0.09 -8.73
C VAL A 117 -16.30 0.91 -9.83
N ALA A 118 -16.83 0.74 -11.05
CA ALA A 118 -16.55 1.68 -12.14
C ALA A 118 -17.08 3.10 -11.86
N ILE A 119 -18.27 3.20 -11.24
CA ILE A 119 -18.85 4.49 -10.83
C ILE A 119 -18.02 5.12 -9.71
N GLU A 120 -17.64 4.33 -8.70
CA GLU A 120 -16.82 4.77 -7.58
C GLU A 120 -15.46 5.30 -8.08
N LEU A 121 -14.73 4.54 -8.89
CA LEU A 121 -13.52 4.97 -9.59
C LEU A 121 -13.71 6.32 -10.32
N ALA A 122 -14.76 6.43 -11.14
CA ALA A 122 -15.02 7.62 -11.93
C ALA A 122 -15.30 8.84 -11.04
N VAL A 123 -16.09 8.66 -9.98
CA VAL A 123 -16.44 9.70 -9.02
C VAL A 123 -15.22 10.13 -8.22
N ALA A 124 -14.44 9.19 -7.69
CA ALA A 124 -13.23 9.47 -6.92
C ALA A 124 -12.21 10.26 -7.77
N ILE A 125 -11.92 9.79 -8.99
CA ILE A 125 -11.03 10.49 -9.93
C ILE A 125 -11.55 11.89 -10.25
N ALA A 126 -12.85 12.04 -10.51
CA ALA A 126 -13.46 13.34 -10.83
C ALA A 126 -13.36 14.32 -9.65
N ILE A 127 -13.71 13.88 -8.44
CA ILE A 127 -13.62 14.68 -7.22
C ILE A 127 -12.17 15.11 -6.99
N MET A 128 -11.22 14.19 -7.06
CA MET A 128 -9.83 14.50 -6.76
C MET A 128 -9.17 15.36 -7.83
N THR A 129 -9.56 15.21 -9.09
CA THR A 129 -9.17 16.12 -10.16
C THR A 129 -9.73 17.52 -9.92
N PHE A 130 -10.99 17.62 -9.49
CA PHE A 130 -11.64 18.89 -9.17
C PHE A 130 -10.95 19.57 -7.97
N VAL A 131 -10.72 18.84 -6.89
CA VAL A 131 -10.01 19.30 -5.69
C VAL A 131 -8.62 19.77 -6.06
N GLY A 132 -7.84 18.98 -6.81
CA GLY A 132 -6.49 19.36 -7.23
C GLY A 132 -6.48 20.65 -8.06
N LYS A 133 -7.47 20.84 -8.95
CA LYS A 133 -7.64 22.12 -9.68
C LYS A 133 -8.02 23.28 -8.77
N ALA A 134 -8.94 23.07 -7.82
CA ALA A 134 -9.38 24.10 -6.88
C ALA A 134 -8.23 24.59 -5.99
N PHE A 135 -7.35 23.68 -5.56
CA PHE A 135 -6.15 24.00 -4.79
C PHE A 135 -4.94 24.40 -5.66
N HIS A 136 -5.11 24.55 -6.97
CA HIS A 136 -4.05 24.94 -7.92
C HIS A 136 -2.81 24.04 -7.85
N LEU A 137 -3.01 22.74 -7.63
CA LEU A 137 -1.93 21.75 -7.60
C LEU A 137 -1.35 21.52 -9.01
N LYS A 138 -0.09 21.06 -9.06
CA LYS A 138 0.53 20.66 -10.33
C LYS A 138 -0.31 19.56 -11.01
N PRO A 139 -0.37 19.52 -12.36
CA PRO A 139 -1.13 18.48 -13.06
C PRO A 139 -0.68 17.06 -12.74
N LYS A 140 0.64 16.81 -12.69
CA LYS A 140 1.20 15.49 -12.38
C LYS A 140 0.86 15.05 -10.95
N LEU A 141 1.05 15.92 -9.96
CA LEU A 141 0.60 15.69 -8.57
C LEU A 141 -0.92 15.42 -8.48
N THR A 142 -1.74 16.19 -9.18
CA THR A 142 -3.20 16.00 -9.22
C THR A 142 -3.56 14.62 -9.77
N SER A 143 -2.92 14.21 -10.87
CA SER A 143 -3.13 12.87 -11.45
C SER A 143 -2.72 11.76 -10.50
N LEU A 144 -1.57 11.90 -9.81
CA LEU A 144 -1.13 10.90 -8.83
C LEU A 144 -2.08 10.80 -7.64
N LEU A 145 -2.56 11.92 -7.12
CA LEU A 145 -3.57 11.94 -6.06
C LEU A 145 -4.88 11.28 -6.50
N ALA A 146 -5.35 11.60 -7.71
CA ALA A 146 -6.57 11.00 -8.26
C ALA A 146 -6.44 9.49 -8.48
N ILE A 147 -5.31 9.03 -9.01
CA ILE A 147 -5.04 7.60 -9.24
C ILE A 147 -4.86 6.85 -7.90
N GLY A 148 -4.18 7.46 -6.93
CA GLY A 148 -3.95 6.82 -5.65
C GLY A 148 -5.23 6.68 -4.83
N SER A 149 -6.07 7.70 -4.78
CA SER A 149 -7.30 7.75 -3.97
C SER A 149 -8.52 7.01 -4.56
N SER A 150 -8.34 6.31 -5.67
CA SER A 150 -9.43 5.60 -6.35
C SER A 150 -9.13 4.13 -6.63
N ILE A 151 -7.97 3.60 -6.24
CA ILE A 151 -7.55 2.24 -6.64
C ILE A 151 -6.97 1.47 -5.46
N CYS A 152 -5.74 1.81 -5.08
CA CYS A 152 -4.99 1.11 -4.03
C CYS A 152 -3.91 1.99 -3.40
N GLY A 153 -4.12 3.31 -3.39
CA GLY A 153 -3.27 4.27 -2.69
C GLY A 153 -1.85 4.30 -3.26
N VAL A 154 -0.90 3.94 -2.39
CA VAL A 154 0.53 4.04 -2.64
C VAL A 154 0.99 3.17 -3.81
N SER A 155 0.46 1.94 -3.95
CA SER A 155 0.85 1.06 -5.06
C SER A 155 0.44 1.61 -6.42
N ALA A 156 -0.73 2.27 -6.49
CA ALA A 156 -1.19 2.90 -7.71
C ALA A 156 -0.31 4.11 -8.08
N ILE A 157 0.09 4.93 -7.09
CA ILE A 157 1.03 6.04 -7.32
C ILE A 157 2.37 5.55 -7.85
N ILE A 158 2.97 4.54 -7.22
CA ILE A 158 4.28 4.00 -7.63
C ILE A 158 4.20 3.42 -9.05
N ALA A 159 3.12 2.71 -9.38
CA ALA A 159 2.91 2.15 -10.70
C ALA A 159 2.65 3.22 -11.78
N ALA A 160 1.90 4.28 -11.44
CA ALA A 160 1.52 5.34 -12.36
C ALA A 160 2.62 6.38 -12.60
N LYS A 161 3.48 6.64 -11.60
CA LYS A 161 4.58 7.61 -11.69
C LYS A 161 5.36 7.52 -13.01
N PRO A 162 5.92 6.35 -13.42
CA PRO A 162 6.66 6.24 -14.68
C PRO A 162 5.78 6.36 -15.93
N ALA A 163 4.48 6.06 -15.83
CA ALA A 163 3.56 6.14 -16.98
C ALA A 163 3.20 7.59 -17.36
N ILE A 164 3.23 8.51 -16.38
CA ILE A 164 2.95 9.94 -16.58
C ILE A 164 4.20 10.82 -16.46
N ASP A 165 5.38 10.19 -16.38
CA ASP A 165 6.68 10.85 -16.21
C ASP A 165 6.70 11.81 -15.00
N ALA A 166 6.14 11.39 -13.86
CA ALA A 166 6.11 12.22 -12.66
C ALA A 166 7.45 12.22 -11.90
N ASP A 167 7.79 13.38 -11.35
CA ASP A 167 8.99 13.57 -10.54
C ASP A 167 8.86 12.86 -9.17
N ASP A 168 9.99 12.51 -8.55
CA ASP A 168 10.02 11.88 -7.22
C ASP A 168 9.37 12.73 -6.13
N ASP A 169 9.47 14.06 -6.23
CA ASP A 169 8.85 14.99 -5.29
C ASP A 169 7.33 14.88 -5.36
N ASP A 170 6.74 14.96 -6.56
CA ASP A 170 5.28 14.86 -6.73
C ASP A 170 4.75 13.50 -6.26
N ALA A 171 5.48 12.41 -6.51
CA ALA A 171 5.14 11.08 -6.00
C ALA A 171 5.23 11.00 -4.46
N THR A 172 6.29 11.55 -3.88
CA THR A 172 6.48 11.57 -2.42
C THR A 172 5.39 12.37 -1.72
N PHE A 173 5.06 13.54 -2.26
CA PHE A 173 3.96 14.37 -1.76
C PHE A 173 2.61 13.67 -1.87
N ALA A 174 2.30 13.04 -3.02
CA ALA A 174 1.07 12.29 -3.20
C ALA A 174 0.95 11.13 -2.19
N ILE A 175 2.03 10.35 -2.00
CA ILE A 175 2.07 9.26 -1.04
C ILE A 175 1.83 9.77 0.38
N ALA A 176 2.53 10.83 0.78
CA ALA A 176 2.38 11.41 2.12
C ALA A 176 0.94 11.92 2.36
N ALA A 177 0.35 12.59 1.37
CA ALA A 177 -1.03 13.08 1.46
C ALA A 177 -2.05 11.94 1.58
N ILE A 178 -1.91 10.87 0.79
CA ILE A 178 -2.80 9.70 0.86
C ILE A 178 -2.67 9.00 2.19
N LEU A 179 -1.45 8.78 2.68
CA LEU A 179 -1.24 8.15 3.99
C LEU A 179 -1.81 9.01 5.12
N ALA A 180 -1.69 10.34 5.04
CA ALA A 180 -2.28 11.24 6.01
C ALA A 180 -3.83 11.20 5.96
N LEU A 181 -4.42 11.16 4.75
CA LEU A 181 -5.86 11.01 4.56
C LEU A 181 -6.37 9.67 5.08
N GLY A 182 -5.66 8.57 4.82
CA GLY A 182 -5.98 7.23 5.35
C GLY A 182 -5.92 7.19 6.87
N ALA A 183 -4.87 7.74 7.46
CA ALA A 183 -4.73 7.88 8.92
C ALA A 183 -5.86 8.72 9.53
N PHE A 184 -6.29 9.79 8.87
CA PHE A 184 -7.46 10.57 9.28
C PHE A 184 -8.76 9.77 9.14
N GLY A 185 -8.93 9.06 8.01
CA GLY A 185 -10.07 8.20 7.71
C GLY A 185 -10.30 7.13 8.76
N LEU A 186 -9.22 6.58 9.34
CA LEU A 186 -9.28 5.59 10.42
C LEU A 186 -10.10 6.06 11.63
N PHE A 187 -10.07 7.36 11.93
CA PHE A 187 -10.88 7.94 13.01
C PHE A 187 -12.20 8.53 12.50
N ALA A 188 -12.19 9.11 11.30
CA ALA A 188 -13.36 9.77 10.74
C ALA A 188 -14.46 8.77 10.34
N TYR A 189 -14.10 7.65 9.70
CA TYR A 189 -15.07 6.68 9.19
C TYR A 189 -15.89 6.03 10.31
N PRO A 190 -15.31 5.47 11.39
CA PRO A 190 -16.11 4.88 12.47
C PRO A 190 -17.05 5.90 13.12
N LEU A 191 -16.58 7.15 13.28
CA LEU A 191 -17.37 8.23 13.88
C LEU A 191 -18.57 8.59 13.01
N ILE A 192 -18.37 8.72 11.70
CA ILE A 192 -19.45 8.97 10.72
C ILE A 192 -20.41 7.78 10.67
N GLY A 193 -19.90 6.55 10.63
CA GLY A 193 -20.72 5.34 10.60
C GLY A 193 -21.63 5.22 11.82
N HIS A 194 -21.09 5.52 13.01
CA HIS A 194 -21.88 5.56 14.24
C HIS A 194 -22.91 6.70 14.24
N TRP A 195 -22.53 7.90 13.75
CA TRP A 195 -23.42 9.05 13.69
C TRP A 195 -24.57 8.87 12.70
N LEU A 196 -24.33 8.14 11.60
CA LEU A 196 -25.35 7.78 10.61
C LEU A 196 -26.15 6.52 10.98
N HIS A 197 -25.88 5.91 12.15
CA HIS A 197 -26.51 4.66 12.59
C HIS A 197 -26.42 3.55 11.53
N MET A 198 -25.28 3.46 10.83
CA MET A 198 -25.08 2.47 9.79
C MET A 198 -25.04 1.06 10.40
N SER A 199 -25.68 0.10 9.74
CA SER A 199 -25.48 -1.31 10.07
C SER A 199 -24.05 -1.76 9.75
N ASP A 200 -23.54 -2.77 10.44
CA ASP A 200 -22.19 -3.32 10.24
C ASP A 200 -21.91 -3.66 8.77
N ARG A 201 -22.92 -4.19 8.06
CA ARG A 201 -22.81 -4.50 6.64
C ARG A 201 -22.68 -3.25 5.78
N ALA A 202 -23.46 -2.21 6.05
CA ALA A 202 -23.42 -0.96 5.30
C ALA A 202 -22.12 -0.19 5.57
N PHE A 203 -21.68 -0.18 6.82
CA PHE A 203 -20.40 0.39 7.21
C PHE A 203 -19.24 -0.35 6.54
N GLY A 204 -19.21 -1.69 6.60
CA GLY A 204 -18.14 -2.48 5.97
C GLY A 204 -18.08 -2.32 4.45
N VAL A 205 -19.22 -2.22 3.76
CA VAL A 205 -19.24 -1.93 2.32
C VAL A 205 -18.73 -0.52 2.04
N TRP A 206 -19.13 0.47 2.83
CA TRP A 206 -18.68 1.85 2.63
C TRP A 206 -17.20 2.03 2.94
N ALA A 207 -16.73 1.55 4.09
CA ALA A 207 -15.32 1.59 4.48
C ALA A 207 -14.45 0.81 3.48
N GLY A 208 -14.90 -0.36 3.02
CA GLY A 208 -14.19 -1.15 2.02
C GLY A 208 -14.11 -0.51 0.63
N LEU A 209 -15.04 0.39 0.28
CA LEU A 209 -15.02 1.18 -0.96
C LEU A 209 -14.25 2.49 -0.81
N ALA A 210 -14.15 3.03 0.40
CA ALA A 210 -13.55 4.34 0.66
C ALA A 210 -12.08 4.26 1.10
N VAL A 211 -11.64 3.11 1.63
CA VAL A 211 -10.27 2.92 2.13
C VAL A 211 -9.45 2.13 1.12
N ASP A 212 -8.50 2.82 0.49
CA ASP A 212 -7.62 2.26 -0.55
C ASP A 212 -6.44 1.42 -0.03
N ASN A 213 -6.39 1.17 1.29
CA ASN A 213 -5.33 0.41 1.94
C ASN A 213 -5.92 -0.71 2.81
N THR A 214 -5.59 -1.96 2.50
CA THR A 214 -6.13 -3.15 3.19
C THR A 214 -5.93 -3.10 4.71
N ALA A 215 -4.78 -2.61 5.18
CA ALA A 215 -4.49 -2.52 6.61
C ALA A 215 -5.38 -1.48 7.31
N GLU A 216 -5.64 -0.33 6.68
CA GLU A 216 -6.53 0.72 7.19
C GLU A 216 -7.99 0.28 7.15
N ALA A 217 -8.40 -0.42 6.09
CA ALA A 217 -9.78 -0.89 5.92
C ALA A 217 -10.17 -1.83 7.06
N ILE A 218 -9.30 -2.78 7.40
CA ILE A 218 -9.52 -3.70 8.52
C ILE A 218 -9.48 -2.97 9.86
N ALA A 219 -8.60 -1.97 10.00
CA ALA A 219 -8.49 -1.21 11.24
C ALA A 219 -9.69 -0.28 11.49
N ALA A 220 -10.37 0.17 10.42
CA ALA A 220 -11.57 1.01 10.52
C ALA A 220 -12.81 0.23 10.99
N GLY A 221 -12.86 -1.10 10.84
CA GLY A 221 -13.89 -1.96 11.43
C GLY A 221 -14.35 -3.11 10.53
#